data_AF-A0A8C9MT51-F1
#
_entry.id   AF-A0A8C9MT51-F1
#
_cell.length_a   1.000
_cell.length_b   1.000
_cell.length_c   1.000
_cell.angle_alpha   90.00
_cell.angle_beta   90.00
_cell.angle_gamma   90.00
#
_symmetry.space_group_name_H-M   'P 1'
#
loop_
_entity.id
_entity.type
_entity.pdbx_description
1 polymer ?
#
loop_
_entity_poly.entity_id
_entity_poly.type
_entity_poly.pdbx_seq_one_letter_code
_entity_poly.pdbx_strand_id
1 'polypeptide(L)'
;MLRDQDTEADFQRFLRRVDDVTNLLQGLKSPDSAVQEKAIAETEKRLREQGASREEEEEEEESRTTVNRTLINTSGTPRVQAADADGFLAALEKDAKERAQRRRRNEQLANALKEQGNEAFRAGDFALAIQRYSEGLEKLRDKQELYTNRAQVSARAGANSGW
;
A
#
# COMPACT_ATOMS: atom_id res chain seq x y z
N MET A 1 2.55 10.94 48.00
CA MET A 1 1.78 12.10 47.51
C MET A 1 2.52 12.95 46.47
N LEU A 2 3.61 12.46 45.85
CA LEU A 2 4.38 13.21 44.84
C LEU A 2 4.08 12.85 43.37
N ARG A 3 3.09 11.97 43.08
CA ARG A 3 2.77 11.55 41.71
C ARG A 3 1.61 12.31 41.06
N ASP A 4 0.73 12.92 41.85
CA ASP A 4 -0.51 13.53 41.33
C ASP A 4 -0.35 15.00 40.90
N GLN A 5 0.75 15.66 41.27
CA GLN A 5 1.03 17.06 40.90
C GLN A 5 1.63 17.18 39.50
N ASP A 6 2.44 16.20 39.08
CA ASP A 6 3.03 16.17 37.73
C ASP A 6 1.96 15.95 36.66
N THR A 7 0.94 15.14 36.95
CA THR A 7 -0.17 14.86 36.02
C THR A 7 -1.04 16.07 35.73
N GLU A 8 -1.31 16.91 36.73
CA GLU A 8 -2.09 18.13 36.53
C GLU A 8 -1.29 19.17 35.73
N ALA A 9 0.00 19.35 36.05
CA ALA A 9 0.87 20.24 35.30
C ALA A 9 0.98 19.84 33.82
N ASP A 10 1.08 18.54 33.54
CA ASP A 10 1.15 18.02 32.17
C ASP A 10 -0.17 18.14 31.42
N PHE A 11 -1.30 17.95 32.10
CA PHE A 11 -2.61 18.20 31.52
C PHE A 11 -2.81 19.68 31.17
N GLN A 12 -2.42 20.59 32.07
CA GLN A 12 -2.46 22.03 31.81
C GLN A 12 -1.54 22.44 30.63
N ARG A 13 -0.36 21.83 30.51
CA ARG A 13 0.52 22.01 29.34
C ARG A 13 -0.14 21.49 28.07
N PHE A 14 -0.81 20.34 28.12
CA PHE A 14 -1.53 19.79 26.98
C PHE A 14 -2.65 20.72 26.50
N LEU A 15 -3.49 21.22 27.41
CA LEU A 15 -4.59 22.13 27.06
C LEU A 15 -4.07 23.41 26.39
N ARG A 16 -3.00 24.00 26.92
CA ARG A 16 -2.35 25.17 26.29
C ARG A 16 -1.87 24.87 24.88
N ARG A 17 -1.25 23.70 24.66
CA ARG A 17 -0.81 23.31 23.31
C ARG A 17 -1.97 23.17 22.33
N VAL A 18 -3.10 22.62 22.77
CA VAL A 18 -4.31 22.46 21.95
C VAL A 18 -4.90 23.82 21.58
N ASP A 19 -4.98 24.74 22.53
CA ASP A 19 -5.46 26.11 22.30
C ASP A 19 -4.55 26.85 21.32
N ASP A 20 -3.23 26.76 21.49
CA ASP A 20 -2.26 27.38 20.59
C ASP A 20 -2.41 26.88 19.14
N VAL A 21 -2.54 25.57 18.94
CA VAL A 21 -2.73 24.97 17.61
C VAL A 21 -4.05 25.41 17.00
N THR A 22 -5.10 25.51 17.80
CA THR A 22 -6.42 25.95 17.34
C THR A 22 -6.38 27.41 16.90
N ASN A 23 -5.73 28.29 17.65
CA ASN A 23 -5.55 29.71 17.30
C ASN A 23 -4.74 29.86 16.01
N LEU A 24 -3.69 29.06 15.86
CA LEU A 24 -2.84 29.07 14.66
C LEU A 24 -3.60 28.63 13.40
N LEU A 25 -4.40 27.56 13.52
CA LEU A 25 -5.29 27.10 12.45
C LEU A 25 -6.37 28.13 12.09
N GLN A 26 -6.92 28.83 13.08
CA GLN A 26 -7.85 29.93 12.84
C GLN A 26 -7.18 31.09 12.11
N GLY A 27 -5.94 31.44 12.48
CA GLY A 27 -5.13 32.44 11.78
C GLY A 27 -4.87 32.09 10.31
N LEU A 28 -4.56 30.82 10.02
CA LEU A 28 -4.37 30.35 8.64
C LEU A 28 -5.65 30.41 7.79
N LYS A 29 -6.81 30.25 8.43
CA LYS A 29 -8.14 30.31 7.79
C LYS A 29 -8.69 31.74 7.71
N SER A 30 -8.01 32.72 8.29
CA SER A 30 -8.45 34.12 8.28
C SER A 30 -8.50 34.66 6.84
N PRO A 31 -9.53 35.45 6.47
CA PRO A 31 -9.60 36.14 5.18
C PRO A 31 -8.64 37.33 5.06
N ASP A 32 -8.01 37.75 6.17
CA ASP A 32 -7.01 38.82 6.19
C ASP A 32 -5.61 38.26 5.89
N SER A 33 -5.02 38.70 4.77
CA SER A 33 -3.69 38.29 4.30
C SER A 33 -2.59 38.55 5.33
N ALA A 34 -2.68 39.65 6.08
CA ALA A 34 -1.65 40.00 7.07
C ALA A 34 -1.69 39.08 8.30
N VAL A 35 -2.87 38.58 8.66
CA VAL A 35 -3.05 37.61 9.75
C VAL A 35 -2.65 36.21 9.29
N GLN A 36 -2.99 35.84 8.05
CA GLN A 36 -2.60 34.57 7.46
C GLN A 36 -1.08 34.44 7.32
N GLU A 37 -0.38 35.46 6.82
CA GLU A 37 1.08 35.45 6.68
C GLU A 37 1.80 35.33 8.04
N LYS A 38 1.29 36.01 9.07
CA LYS A 38 1.82 35.87 10.44
C LYS A 38 1.62 34.45 10.98
N ALA A 39 0.44 33.87 10.76
CA ALA A 39 0.15 32.50 11.15
C ALA A 39 1.06 31.50 10.42
N ILE A 40 1.35 31.71 9.14
CA ILE A 40 2.30 30.88 8.37
C ILE A 40 3.71 31.01 8.98
N ALA A 41 4.22 32.22 9.19
CA ALA A 41 5.54 32.43 9.78
C ALA A 41 5.67 31.78 11.17
N GLU A 42 4.62 31.86 11.98
CA GLU A 42 4.57 31.22 13.30
C GLU A 42 4.51 29.69 13.22
N THR A 43 3.74 29.11 12.28
CA THR A 43 3.77 27.66 12.03
C THR A 43 5.14 27.17 11.61
N GLU A 44 5.81 27.89 10.70
CA GLU A 44 7.13 27.50 10.21
C GLU A 44 8.18 27.55 11.32
N LYS A 45 8.12 28.59 12.16
CA LYS A 45 8.99 28.71 13.33
C LYS A 45 8.79 27.53 14.30
N ARG A 46 7.53 27.20 14.60
CA ARG A 46 7.19 26.09 15.50
C ARG A 46 7.62 24.73 14.94
N LEU A 47 7.51 24.51 13.62
CA LEU A 47 7.99 23.29 12.97
C LEU A 47 9.52 23.18 13.02
N ARG A 48 10.25 24.29 12.88
CA ARG A 48 11.72 24.30 13.04
C ARG A 48 12.14 24.01 14.47
N GLU A 49 11.47 24.61 15.46
CA GLU A 49 11.76 24.40 16.88
C GLU A 49 11.45 22.98 17.34
N GLN A 50 10.33 22.40 16.90
CA GLN A 50 9.98 21.00 17.18
C GLN A 50 10.87 20.00 16.43
N GLY A 51 11.34 20.35 15.23
CA GLY A 51 12.34 19.57 14.49
C GLY A 51 13.71 19.56 15.19
N ALA A 52 14.12 20.69 15.77
CA ALA A 52 15.36 20.82 16.53
C ALA A 52 15.32 20.10 17.88
N SER A 53 14.16 20.04 18.56
CA SER A 53 14.00 19.24 19.79
C SER A 53 13.84 17.74 19.54
N ARG A 54 13.56 17.32 18.30
CA ARG A 54 13.44 15.90 17.92
C ARG A 54 14.79 15.23 17.69
N GLU A 55 15.85 15.99 17.42
CA GLU A 55 17.21 15.45 17.27
C GLU A 55 17.84 14.97 18.59
N GLU A 56 17.28 15.36 19.76
CA GLU A 56 17.78 14.94 21.08
C GLU A 56 16.87 13.91 21.80
N GLU A 57 15.67 13.59 21.29
CA GLU A 57 14.72 12.62 21.87
C GLU A 57 14.34 11.48 20.89
N GLU A 58 15.25 11.10 19.97
CA GLU A 58 15.02 10.03 18.97
C GLU A 58 15.59 8.64 19.35
N GLU A 59 15.88 8.40 20.63
CA GLU A 59 16.01 7.04 21.17
C GLU A 59 14.78 6.75 22.05
N GLU A 60 13.96 5.76 21.66
CA GLU A 60 12.77 5.26 22.39
C GLU A 60 11.40 5.94 22.16
N GLU A 61 10.88 5.96 20.94
CA GLU A 61 9.44 5.67 20.72
C GLU A 61 9.31 4.90 19.41
N GLU A 62 9.69 3.62 19.56
CA GLU A 62 9.55 2.54 18.60
C GLU A 62 8.09 2.47 18.10
N SER A 63 7.88 2.82 16.84
CA SER A 63 6.62 2.53 16.14
C SER A 63 6.39 1.02 16.15
N ARG A 64 5.62 0.54 17.13
CA ARG A 64 5.22 -0.86 17.31
C ARG A 64 4.21 -1.31 16.25
N THR A 65 4.67 -1.44 15.01
CA THR A 65 4.11 -2.48 14.14
C THR A 65 5.19 -3.52 13.90
N THR A 66 5.10 -4.62 14.63
CA THR A 66 5.90 -5.84 14.43
C THR A 66 5.47 -6.51 13.12
N VAL A 67 5.85 -5.91 12.01
CA VAL A 67 5.94 -6.60 10.72
C VAL A 67 7.42 -6.81 10.45
N ASN A 68 7.77 -8.02 10.02
CA ASN A 68 9.14 -8.36 9.62
C ASN A 68 9.66 -7.28 8.68
N ARG A 69 10.54 -6.40 9.19
CA ARG A 69 11.13 -5.33 8.43
C ARG A 69 12.04 -5.98 7.40
N THR A 70 11.68 -5.87 6.13
CA THR A 70 12.58 -6.26 5.05
C THR A 70 13.84 -5.41 5.20
N LEU A 71 14.95 -6.03 5.58
CA LEU A 71 16.27 -5.40 5.61
C LEU A 71 16.72 -5.23 4.15
N ILE A 72 16.24 -4.16 3.52
CA ILE A 72 16.78 -3.72 2.23
C ILE A 72 18.16 -3.13 2.56
N ASN A 73 19.21 -3.69 1.97
CA ASN A 73 20.56 -3.18 2.15
C ASN A 73 20.61 -1.69 1.76
N THR A 74 20.71 -0.80 2.75
CA THR A 74 20.74 0.66 2.58
C THR A 74 22.14 1.20 2.28
N SER A 75 23.17 0.34 2.20
CA SER A 75 24.55 0.75 1.93
C SER A 75 24.80 1.28 0.50
N GLY A 76 23.73 1.54 -0.26
CA GLY A 76 23.80 1.93 -1.65
C GLY A 76 22.62 2.79 -2.11
N THR A 77 21.88 3.47 -1.23
CA THR A 77 21.03 4.56 -1.71
C THR A 77 21.96 5.70 -2.13
N PRO A 78 22.14 5.98 -3.44
CA PRO A 78 22.82 7.19 -3.82
C PRO A 78 21.98 8.32 -3.25
N ARG A 79 22.61 9.33 -2.65
CA ARG A 79 21.95 10.62 -2.44
C ARG A 79 21.55 11.11 -3.83
N VAL A 80 20.33 10.81 -4.27
CA VAL A 80 19.83 11.19 -5.59
C VAL A 80 19.75 12.70 -5.54
N GLN A 81 20.75 13.35 -6.13
CA GLN A 81 20.73 14.79 -6.34
C GLN A 81 19.44 15.10 -7.10
N ALA A 82 18.70 16.12 -6.68
CA ALA A 82 17.41 16.51 -7.25
C ALA A 82 17.43 16.90 -8.74
N ALA A 83 18.57 16.72 -9.42
CA ALA A 83 18.80 17.10 -10.80
C ALA A 83 18.19 16.12 -11.84
N ASP A 84 17.75 14.92 -11.45
CA ASP A 84 17.15 13.93 -12.39
C ASP A 84 15.91 13.21 -11.82
N ALA A 85 15.14 13.92 -10.98
CA ALA A 85 13.90 13.38 -10.43
C ALA A 85 12.88 13.05 -11.53
N ASP A 86 12.81 13.88 -12.57
CA ASP A 86 11.87 13.71 -13.69
C ASP A 86 12.20 12.47 -14.53
N GLY A 87 13.48 12.19 -14.79
CA GLY A 87 13.92 10.98 -15.50
C GLY A 87 13.58 9.71 -14.72
N PHE A 88 13.77 9.73 -13.39
CA PHE A 88 13.41 8.62 -12.51
C PHE A 88 11.90 8.38 -12.46
N LEU A 89 11.10 9.44 -12.31
CA LEU A 89 9.64 9.36 -12.34
C LEU A 89 9.13 8.82 -13.68
N ALA A 90 9.70 9.26 -14.79
CA ALA A 90 9.34 8.75 -16.12
C ALA A 90 9.69 7.26 -16.29
N ALA A 91 10.83 6.81 -15.78
CA ALA A 91 11.21 5.40 -15.79
C ALA A 91 10.27 4.54 -14.93
N LEU A 92 9.93 5.01 -13.73
CA LEU A 92 8.95 4.36 -12.86
C LEU A 92 7.57 4.27 -13.51
N GLU A 93 7.10 5.34 -14.12
CA GLU A 93 5.79 5.37 -14.79
C GLU A 93 5.75 4.37 -15.95
N LYS A 94 6.83 4.31 -16.76
CA LYS A 94 6.95 3.35 -17.86
C LYS A 94 6.88 1.91 -17.37
N ASP A 95 7.62 1.60 -16.33
CA ASP A 95 7.67 0.27 -15.70
C ASP A 95 6.33 -0.10 -15.03
N ALA A 96 5.67 0.84 -14.36
CA ALA A 96 4.32 0.66 -13.82
C ALA A 96 3.30 0.34 -14.93
N LYS A 97 3.35 1.09 -16.05
CA LYS A 97 2.49 0.84 -17.23
C LYS A 97 2.76 -0.54 -17.84
N GLU A 98 4.02 -0.93 -17.99
CA GLU A 98 4.38 -2.25 -18.54
C GLU A 98 3.85 -3.39 -17.67
N ARG A 99 4.04 -3.31 -16.34
CA ARG A 99 3.50 -4.30 -15.41
C ARG A 99 1.98 -4.39 -15.48
N ALA A 100 1.29 -3.24 -15.54
CA ALA A 100 -0.16 -3.21 -15.68
C ALA A 100 -0.62 -3.86 -16.99
N GLN A 101 0.05 -3.57 -18.12
CA GLN A 101 -0.25 -4.19 -19.41
C GLN A 101 -0.02 -5.71 -19.38
N ARG A 102 1.08 -6.17 -18.79
CA ARG A 102 1.38 -7.60 -18.65
C ARG A 102 0.31 -8.32 -17.85
N ARG A 103 -0.15 -7.74 -16.73
CA ARG A 103 -1.25 -8.29 -15.93
C ARG A 103 -2.53 -8.41 -16.75
N ARG A 104 -2.92 -7.34 -17.47
CA ARG A 104 -4.11 -7.34 -18.34
C ARG A 104 -4.02 -8.43 -19.42
N ARG A 105 -2.87 -8.57 -20.09
CA ARG A 105 -2.68 -9.62 -21.12
C ARG A 105 -2.78 -11.02 -20.53
N ASN A 106 -2.14 -11.26 -19.38
CA ASN A 106 -2.20 -12.55 -18.71
C ASN A 106 -3.62 -12.89 -18.24
N GLU A 107 -4.35 -11.90 -17.73
CA GLU A 107 -5.75 -12.05 -17.32
C GLU A 107 -6.65 -12.38 -18.50
N GLN A 108 -6.52 -11.67 -19.62
CA GLN A 108 -7.25 -11.96 -20.86
C GLN A 108 -6.97 -13.38 -21.37
N LEU A 109 -5.69 -13.80 -21.38
CA LEU A 109 -5.31 -15.14 -21.81
C LEU A 109 -5.87 -16.22 -20.88
N ALA A 110 -5.83 -16.00 -19.56
CA ALA A 110 -6.41 -16.90 -18.58
C ALA A 110 -7.95 -16.94 -18.64
N ASN A 111 -8.60 -15.86 -19.08
CA ASN A 111 -10.04 -15.83 -19.36
C ASN A 111 -10.38 -16.67 -20.59
N ALA A 112 -9.65 -16.50 -21.70
CA ALA A 112 -9.85 -17.30 -22.91
C ALA A 112 -9.64 -18.81 -22.65
N LEU A 113 -8.59 -19.18 -21.90
CA LEU A 113 -8.35 -20.59 -21.53
C LEU A 113 -9.44 -21.15 -20.60
N LYS A 114 -9.99 -20.32 -19.71
CA LYS A 114 -11.17 -20.70 -18.90
C LYS A 114 -12.36 -21.04 -19.80
N GLU A 115 -12.65 -20.20 -20.79
CA GLU A 115 -13.78 -20.40 -21.70
C GLU A 115 -13.61 -21.66 -22.55
N GLN A 116 -12.41 -21.89 -23.09
CA GLN A 116 -12.08 -23.14 -23.80
C GLN A 116 -12.23 -24.38 -22.90
N GLY A 117 -11.81 -24.29 -21.62
CA GLY A 117 -12.04 -25.37 -20.65
C GLY A 117 -13.52 -25.60 -20.36
N ASN A 118 -14.32 -24.54 -20.29
CA ASN A 118 -15.78 -24.63 -20.11
C ASN A 118 -16.46 -25.26 -21.34
N GLU A 119 -15.98 -24.97 -22.55
CA GLU A 119 -16.45 -25.60 -23.79
C GLU A 119 -16.14 -27.10 -23.81
N ALA A 120 -14.89 -27.48 -23.53
CA ALA A 120 -14.49 -28.89 -23.42
C ALA A 120 -15.30 -29.62 -22.35
N PHE A 121 -15.54 -28.98 -21.19
CA PHE A 121 -16.37 -29.54 -20.13
C PHE A 121 -17.82 -29.78 -20.58
N ARG A 122 -18.41 -28.83 -21.32
CA ARG A 122 -19.76 -28.98 -21.89
C ARG A 122 -19.83 -30.07 -22.96
N ALA A 123 -18.75 -30.28 -23.70
CA ALA A 123 -18.62 -31.35 -24.68
C ALA A 123 -18.38 -32.74 -24.04
N GLY A 124 -18.14 -32.80 -22.72
CA GLY A 124 -17.84 -34.05 -22.00
C GLY A 124 -16.38 -34.48 -22.09
N ASP A 125 -15.50 -33.70 -22.72
CA ASP A 125 -14.06 -33.95 -22.75
C ASP A 125 -13.41 -33.38 -21.49
N PHE A 126 -13.43 -34.19 -20.44
CA PHE A 126 -12.89 -33.82 -19.13
C PHE A 126 -11.36 -33.74 -19.11
N ALA A 127 -10.66 -34.53 -19.93
CA ALA A 127 -9.21 -34.50 -19.99
C ALA A 127 -8.71 -33.18 -20.59
N LEU A 128 -9.30 -32.77 -21.71
CA LEU A 128 -8.97 -31.49 -22.35
C LEU A 128 -9.35 -30.31 -21.45
N ALA A 129 -10.49 -30.36 -20.76
CA ALA A 129 -10.89 -29.31 -19.83
C ALA A 129 -9.88 -29.11 -18.69
N ILE A 130 -9.38 -30.20 -18.08
CA ILE A 130 -8.35 -30.13 -17.02
C ILE A 130 -7.05 -29.51 -17.56
N GLN A 131 -6.65 -29.87 -18.79
CA GLN A 131 -5.47 -29.30 -19.43
C GLN A 131 -5.64 -27.79 -19.63
N ARG A 132 -6.76 -27.33 -20.20
CA ARG A 132 -7.02 -25.91 -20.45
C ARG A 132 -7.07 -25.08 -19.16
N TYR A 133 -7.68 -25.60 -18.10
CA TYR A 133 -7.65 -24.91 -16.81
C TYR A 133 -6.24 -24.85 -16.20
N SER A 134 -5.43 -25.89 -16.39
CA SER A 134 -4.04 -25.91 -15.91
C SER A 134 -3.15 -24.92 -16.68
N GLU A 135 -3.29 -24.85 -18.01
CA GLU A 135 -2.63 -23.85 -18.85
C GLU A 135 -3.05 -22.42 -18.45
N GLY A 136 -4.32 -22.21 -18.08
CA GLY A 136 -4.81 -20.92 -17.58
C GLY A 136 -4.15 -20.52 -16.26
N LEU A 137 -3.94 -21.48 -15.36
CA LEU A 137 -3.29 -21.27 -14.06
C LEU A 137 -1.80 -20.96 -14.19
N GLU A 138 -1.12 -21.48 -15.22
CA GLU A 138 0.26 -21.09 -15.53
C GLU A 138 0.38 -19.62 -15.92
N LYS A 139 -0.66 -19.05 -16.55
CA LYS A 139 -0.70 -17.62 -16.91
C LYS A 139 -1.11 -16.72 -15.76
N LEU A 140 -2.10 -17.15 -14.97
CA LEU A 140 -2.59 -16.43 -13.80
C LEU A 140 -2.84 -17.39 -12.63
N ARG A 141 -1.82 -17.54 -11.77
CA ARG A 141 -1.87 -18.44 -10.60
C ARG A 141 -2.89 -17.99 -9.55
N ASP A 142 -3.24 -16.71 -9.53
CA ASP A 142 -4.13 -16.13 -8.52
C ASP A 142 -5.62 -16.30 -8.89
N LYS A 143 -5.94 -16.95 -10.01
CA LYS A 143 -7.32 -17.10 -10.48
C LYS A 143 -8.02 -18.29 -9.80
N GLN A 144 -8.70 -18.03 -8.68
CA GLN A 144 -9.44 -19.04 -7.92
C GLN A 144 -10.44 -19.85 -8.77
N GLU A 145 -11.14 -19.20 -9.69
CA GLU A 145 -12.14 -19.85 -10.58
C GLU A 145 -11.57 -21.04 -11.36
N LEU A 146 -10.32 -20.96 -11.80
CA LEU A 146 -9.70 -22.04 -12.56
C LEU A 146 -9.43 -23.27 -11.69
N TYR A 147 -9.07 -23.07 -10.42
CA TYR A 147 -8.90 -24.18 -9.47
C TYR A 147 -10.23 -24.86 -9.16
N THR A 148 -11.28 -24.08 -8.91
CA THR A 148 -12.61 -24.64 -8.62
C THR A 148 -13.16 -25.40 -9.82
N ASN A 149 -13.04 -24.85 -11.03
CA ASN A 149 -13.52 -25.52 -12.24
C ASN A 149 -12.74 -26.80 -12.50
N ARG A 150 -11.40 -26.79 -12.35
CA ARG A 150 -10.58 -27.99 -12.51
C ARG A 150 -10.99 -29.09 -11.52
N ALA A 151 -11.21 -28.75 -10.26
CA ALA A 151 -11.66 -29.71 -9.23
C ALA A 151 -13.03 -30.31 -9.57
N GLN A 152 -13.97 -29.49 -10.05
CA GLN A 152 -15.29 -29.94 -10.51
C GLN A 152 -15.17 -30.95 -11.66
N VAL A 153 -14.28 -30.70 -12.63
CA VAL A 153 -14.05 -31.63 -13.73
C VAL A 153 -13.48 -32.95 -13.24
N SER A 154 -12.50 -32.92 -12.33
CA SER A 154 -11.93 -34.14 -11.76
C SER A 154 -12.98 -34.98 -11.01
N ALA A 155 -13.87 -34.33 -10.25
CA ALA A 155 -14.97 -35.01 -9.59
C ALA A 155 -15.95 -35.64 -10.59
N ARG A 156 -16.28 -34.93 -11.67
CA ARG A 156 -17.17 -35.41 -12.74
C ARG A 156 -16.57 -36.60 -13.50
N ALA A 157 -15.27 -36.54 -13.79
CA ALA A 157 -14.55 -37.61 -14.48
C ALA A 157 -14.51 -38.90 -13.64
N GLY A 158 -14.23 -38.79 -12.34
CA GLY A 158 -14.20 -39.94 -11.43
C GLY A 158 -15.57 -40.59 -11.21
N ALA A 159 -16.66 -39.82 -11.27
CA ALA A 159 -18.03 -40.36 -11.19
C ALA A 159 -18.45 -41.12 -12.46
N ASN A 160 -17.82 -40.85 -13.61
CA ASN A 160 -18.16 -41.49 -14.89
C ASN A 160 -17.38 -42.79 -15.14
N SER A 161 -16.29 -43.03 -14.39
CA SER A 161 -15.48 -44.25 -14.45
C SER A 161 -15.92 -45.30 -13.41
N GLY A 162 -17.22 -45.43 -13.18
CA GLY A 162 -17.82 -46.14 -12.06
C GLY A 162 -17.31 -47.57 -11.80
N TRP A 163 -17.26 -47.91 -10.51
CA TRP A 163 -17.61 -49.24 -10.00
C TRP A 163 -19.13 -49.37 -9.96
#